data_AF-A0A6G3MJ27-F1
#
_entry.id   AF-A0A6G3MJ27-F1
#
_cell.length_a   1.000
_cell.length_b   1.000
_cell.length_c   1.000
_cell.angle_alpha   90.00
_cell.angle_beta   90.00
_cell.angle_gamma   90.00
#
_symmetry.space_group_name_H-M   'P 1'
#
loop_
_entity.id
_entity.type
_entity.pdbx_description
1 polymer ?
#
loop_
_entity_poly.entity_id
_entity_poly.type
_entity_poly.pdbx_seq_one_letter_code
_entity_poly.pdbx_strand_id
1 'polypeptide(L)'
;MKWCCDYRHRYAILVDNIFDQYVKKGSAQENIDKLTFYAMSYPQKLDRIASRLYDHFNKYYQNRKNEMILLAFDVTNQLLSTSGSSFTNLIMVDYLRMVLELISNDCVEFQIQSAKSFR
;
A
#
# COMPACT_ATOMS: atom_id res chain seq x y z
N MET A 1 -13.40 -16.59 17.56
CA MET A 1 -12.08 -16.36 18.19
C MET A 1 -11.79 -14.86 18.08
N LYS A 2 -11.98 -14.10 19.15
CA LYS A 2 -11.79 -12.64 19.18
C LYS A 2 -10.29 -12.36 19.27
N TRP A 3 -9.68 -11.81 18.22
CA TRP A 3 -8.32 -11.30 18.27
C TRP A 3 -8.32 -9.94 18.96
N CYS A 4 -7.69 -9.88 20.13
CA CYS A 4 -7.57 -8.69 20.97
C CYS A 4 -6.95 -7.51 20.22
N CYS A 5 -7.74 -6.44 20.14
CA CYS A 5 -7.29 -5.07 19.96
C CYS A 5 -6.48 -4.65 21.20
N ASP A 6 -5.17 -4.39 21.08
CA ASP A 6 -4.49 -3.28 21.82
C ASP A 6 -2.97 -3.18 21.62
N TYR A 7 -2.34 -4.07 20.86
CA TYR A 7 -1.01 -3.81 20.31
C TYR A 7 -1.10 -3.79 18.78
N ARG A 8 -1.77 -2.76 18.23
CA ARG A 8 -1.56 -2.47 16.80
C ARG A 8 -0.09 -2.13 16.64
N HIS A 9 0.67 -3.04 16.03
CA HIS A 9 2.06 -2.79 15.73
C HIS A 9 2.18 -1.44 15.00
N ARG A 10 3.18 -0.65 15.37
CA ARG A 10 3.35 0.73 14.89
C ARG A 10 3.24 0.88 13.36
N TYR A 11 3.68 -0.12 12.60
CA TYR A 11 3.54 -0.15 11.14
C TYR A 11 2.06 -0.13 10.68
N ALA A 12 1.19 -0.89 11.35
CA ALA A 12 -0.22 -0.99 11.00
C ALA A 12 -0.94 0.33 11.27
N ILE A 13 -0.59 1.03 12.35
CA ILE A 13 -1.11 2.37 12.66
C ILE A 13 -0.67 3.36 11.57
N LEU A 14 0.59 3.31 11.15
CA LEU A 14 1.09 4.21 10.09
C LEU A 14 0.35 3.99 8.77
N VAL A 15 0.12 2.72 8.38
CA VAL A 15 -0.67 2.40 7.19
C VAL A 15 -2.12 2.86 7.33
N ASP A 16 -2.78 2.53 8.44
CA ASP A 16 -4.18 2.90 8.68
C ASP A 16 -4.36 4.45 8.65
N ASN A 17 -3.41 5.18 9.22
CA ASN A 17 -3.42 6.65 9.24
C ASN A 17 -3.33 7.28 7.83
N ILE A 18 -2.73 6.61 6.85
CA ILE A 18 -2.69 7.11 5.46
C ILE A 18 -4.13 7.16 4.92
N PHE A 19 -4.85 6.04 5.04
CA PHE A 19 -6.22 5.94 4.54
C PHE A 19 -7.18 6.85 5.31
N ASP A 20 -7.07 6.90 6.65
CA ASP A 20 -7.90 7.78 7.47
C ASP A 20 -7.67 9.26 7.15
N GLN A 21 -6.42 9.67 6.93
CA GLN A 21 -6.09 11.05 6.56
C GLN A 21 -6.59 11.37 5.16
N TYR A 22 -6.43 10.45 4.21
CA TYR A 22 -6.92 10.65 2.85
C TYR A 22 -8.43 10.87 2.82
N VAL A 23 -9.20 10.06 3.54
CA VAL A 23 -10.65 10.23 3.65
C VAL A 23 -11.03 11.58 4.28
N LYS A 24 -10.24 12.06 5.24
CA LYS A 24 -10.52 13.33 5.95
C LYS A 24 -10.10 14.59 5.18
N LYS A 25 -8.99 14.54 4.43
CA LYS A 25 -8.33 15.72 3.86
C LYS A 25 -8.05 15.64 2.36
N GLY A 26 -8.31 14.51 1.71
CA GLY A 26 -7.99 14.26 0.30
C GLY A 26 -6.50 14.13 -0.01
N SER A 27 -5.62 14.20 0.99
CA SER A 27 -4.18 14.05 0.84
C SER A 27 -3.58 13.37 2.06
N ALA A 28 -2.67 12.44 1.81
CA ALA A 28 -2.00 11.66 2.86
C ALA A 28 -0.47 11.69 2.75
N GLN A 29 0.11 12.58 1.92
CA GLN A 29 1.56 12.55 1.59
C GLN A 29 2.44 12.57 2.84
N GLU A 30 2.14 13.42 3.82
CA GLU A 30 2.90 13.48 5.09
C GLU A 30 2.91 12.12 5.83
N ASN A 31 1.81 11.37 5.78
CA ASN A 31 1.73 10.05 6.41
C ASN A 31 2.44 8.99 5.58
N ILE A 32 2.42 9.12 4.25
CA ILE A 32 3.17 8.26 3.33
C ILE A 32 4.66 8.44 3.58
N ASP A 33 5.15 9.68 3.67
CA ASP A 33 6.57 9.98 3.92
C ASP A 33 7.02 9.42 5.28
N LYS A 34 6.16 9.53 6.31
CA LYS A 34 6.40 8.91 7.63
C LYS A 34 6.49 7.38 7.54
N LEU A 35 5.61 6.74 6.76
CA LEU A 35 5.65 5.30 6.54
C LEU A 35 6.92 4.89 5.79
N THR A 36 7.28 5.61 4.73
CA THR A 36 8.49 5.37 3.92
C THR A 36 9.74 5.51 4.77
N PHE A 37 9.86 6.57 5.57
CA PHE A 37 10.97 6.73 6.52
C PHE A 37 11.03 5.58 7.53
N TYR A 38 9.88 5.18 8.08
CA TYR A 38 9.80 4.05 9.01
C TYR A 38 10.24 2.73 8.35
N ALA A 39 9.79 2.49 7.12
CA ALA A 39 10.16 1.32 6.32
C ALA A 39 11.67 1.25 6.08
N MET A 40 12.30 2.36 5.68
CA MET A 40 13.76 2.45 5.50
C MET A 40 14.52 2.23 6.82
N SER A 41 13.99 2.73 7.93
CA SER A 41 14.61 2.58 9.25
C SER A 41 14.48 1.16 9.83
N TYR A 42 13.46 0.40 9.41
CA TYR A 42 13.17 -0.94 9.91
C TYR A 42 12.88 -1.94 8.76
N PRO A 43 13.91 -2.30 7.97
CA PRO A 43 13.78 -3.23 6.83
C PRO A 43 13.02 -4.52 7.11
N GLN A 44 13.23 -5.11 8.28
CA GLN A 44 12.62 -6.35 8.74
C GLN A 44 11.10 -6.28 8.89
N LYS A 45 10.50 -5.09 8.84
CA LYS A 45 9.05 -4.88 8.96
C LYS A 45 8.37 -4.71 7.61
N LEU A 46 9.12 -4.66 6.51
CA LEU A 46 8.59 -4.32 5.19
C LEU A 46 7.60 -5.34 4.66
N ASP A 47 7.88 -6.62 4.84
CA ASP A 47 6.93 -7.70 4.49
C ASP A 47 5.57 -7.48 5.18
N ARG A 48 5.58 -7.10 6.46
CA ARG A 48 4.35 -6.80 7.21
C ARG A 48 3.68 -5.50 6.77
N ILE A 49 4.45 -4.51 6.30
CA ILE A 49 3.92 -3.26 5.75
C ILE A 49 3.25 -3.52 4.40
N ALA A 50 3.93 -4.25 3.50
CA ALA A 50 3.42 -4.63 2.19
C ALA A 50 2.15 -5.47 2.30
N SER A 51 2.16 -6.50 3.13
CA SER A 51 0.98 -7.33 3.40
C SER A 51 -0.19 -6.51 3.95
N ARG A 52 0.09 -5.54 4.84
CA ARG A 52 -0.96 -4.65 5.36
C ARG A 52 -1.53 -3.70 4.30
N LEU A 53 -0.70 -3.21 3.38
CA LEU A 53 -1.15 -2.41 2.24
C LEU A 53 -1.99 -3.26 1.27
N TYR A 54 -1.60 -4.51 1.04
CA TYR A 54 -2.36 -5.48 0.24
C TYR A 54 -3.72 -5.83 0.86
N ASP A 55 -3.80 -6.02 2.18
CA ASP A 55 -5.07 -6.20 2.88
C ASP A 55 -6.04 -5.04 2.64
N HIS A 56 -5.53 -3.79 2.72
CA HIS A 56 -6.32 -2.59 2.42
C HIS A 56 -6.73 -2.56 0.95
N PHE A 57 -5.80 -2.81 0.02
CA PHE A 57 -6.08 -2.89 -1.41
C PHE A 57 -7.21 -3.87 -1.70
N ASN A 58 -7.11 -5.12 -1.23
CA ASN A 58 -8.12 -6.15 -1.43
C ASN A 58 -9.48 -5.75 -0.83
N LYS A 59 -9.47 -5.19 0.37
CA LYS A 59 -10.69 -4.69 1.00
C LYS A 59 -11.34 -3.60 0.16
N TYR A 60 -10.58 -2.66 -0.40
CA TYR A 60 -11.12 -1.60 -1.25
C TYR A 60 -11.53 -2.12 -2.63
N TYR A 61 -10.84 -3.12 -3.16
CA TYR A 61 -11.17 -3.81 -4.40
C TYR A 61 -12.55 -4.47 -4.32
N GLN A 62 -12.79 -5.25 -3.27
CA GLN A 62 -14.08 -5.88 -3.00
C GLN A 62 -15.22 -4.88 -2.83
N ASN A 63 -14.93 -3.72 -2.24
CA ASN A 63 -15.91 -2.65 -2.03
C ASN A 63 -16.01 -1.64 -3.18
N ARG A 64 -15.29 -1.87 -4.30
CA ARG A 64 -15.26 -1.00 -5.49
C ARG A 64 -14.92 0.47 -5.17
N LYS A 65 -13.99 0.70 -4.23
CA LYS A 65 -13.54 2.05 -3.84
C LYS A 65 -12.31 2.47 -4.63
N ASN A 66 -12.51 2.85 -5.90
CA ASN A 66 -11.43 3.07 -6.88
C ASN A 66 -10.30 3.99 -6.39
N GLU A 67 -10.62 5.14 -5.81
CA GLU A 67 -9.60 6.07 -5.28
C GLU A 67 -8.74 5.45 -4.18
N MET A 68 -9.34 4.63 -3.32
CA MET A 68 -8.64 3.98 -2.21
C MET A 68 -7.80 2.80 -2.69
N ILE A 69 -8.24 2.11 -3.75
CA ILE A 69 -7.47 1.07 -4.44
C ILE A 69 -6.20 1.70 -5.03
N LEU A 70 -6.35 2.81 -5.76
CA LEU A 70 -5.23 3.54 -6.35
C LEU A 70 -4.28 4.11 -5.29
N LEU A 71 -4.80 4.66 -4.19
CA LEU A 71 -3.97 5.12 -3.08
C LEU A 71 -3.14 3.97 -2.49
N ALA A 72 -3.73 2.80 -2.23
CA ALA A 72 -3.00 1.66 -1.69
C ALA A 72 -1.90 1.19 -2.65
N PHE A 73 -2.20 1.18 -3.96
CA PHE A 73 -1.25 0.84 -5.01
C PHE A 73 -0.10 1.86 -5.09
N ASP A 74 -0.40 3.15 -5.13
CA ASP A 74 0.57 4.25 -5.22
C ASP A 74 1.52 4.27 -4.02
N VAL A 75 1.00 4.06 -2.81
CA VAL A 75 1.82 3.95 -1.60
C VAL A 75 2.77 2.77 -1.69
N THR A 76 2.30 1.62 -2.19
CA THR A 76 3.13 0.42 -2.37
C THR A 76 4.22 0.67 -3.42
N ASN A 77 3.86 1.31 -4.54
CA ASN A 77 4.79 1.68 -5.60
C ASN A 77 5.86 2.69 -5.12
N GLN A 78 5.46 3.70 -4.34
CA GLN A 78 6.38 4.66 -3.74
C GLN A 78 7.33 3.98 -2.73
N LEU A 79 6.82 3.03 -1.94
CA LEU A 79 7.67 2.25 -1.03
C LEU A 79 8.72 1.47 -1.82
N LEU A 80 8.29 0.82 -2.91
CA LEU A 80 9.17 0.03 -3.78
C LEU A 80 10.27 0.91 -4.40
N SER A 81 9.91 2.06 -4.98
CA SER A 81 10.84 2.98 -5.62
C SER A 81 11.85 3.60 -4.65
N THR A 82 11.43 3.88 -3.42
CA THR A 82 12.30 4.48 -2.40
C THR A 82 13.23 3.46 -1.73
N SER A 83 12.84 2.19 -1.75
CA SER A 83 13.56 1.16 -1.00
C SER A 83 14.84 0.65 -1.71
N GLY A 84 14.92 0.64 -3.04
CA GLY A 84 16.12 0.14 -3.75
C GLY A 84 16.25 -1.40 -3.69
N SER A 85 17.41 -1.95 -4.10
CA SER A 85 17.59 -3.40 -4.39
C SER A 85 17.45 -4.35 -3.19
N SER A 86 17.60 -3.85 -1.96
CA SER A 86 17.60 -4.68 -0.75
C SER A 86 16.20 -5.10 -0.29
N PHE A 87 15.16 -4.46 -0.81
CA PHE A 87 13.80 -4.59 -0.32
C PHE A 87 12.81 -5.06 -1.39
N THR A 88 13.27 -5.08 -2.64
CA THR A 88 12.46 -5.37 -3.81
C THR A 88 11.84 -6.76 -3.70
N ASN A 89 12.60 -7.78 -3.29
CA ASN A 89 12.09 -9.16 -3.27
C ASN A 89 10.94 -9.39 -2.28
N LEU A 90 10.91 -8.68 -1.14
CA LEU A 90 9.88 -8.89 -0.10
C LEU A 90 8.55 -8.23 -0.46
N ILE A 91 8.59 -7.06 -1.10
CA ILE A 91 7.39 -6.28 -1.45
C ILE A 91 6.86 -6.69 -2.84
N MET A 92 7.74 -7.15 -3.73
CA MET A 92 7.42 -7.40 -5.14
C MET A 92 6.28 -8.40 -5.33
N VAL A 93 6.15 -9.42 -4.47
CA VAL A 93 5.07 -10.41 -4.62
C VAL A 93 3.70 -9.76 -4.46
N ASP A 94 3.48 -9.01 -3.39
CA ASP A 94 2.19 -8.34 -3.16
C ASP A 94 1.96 -7.20 -4.15
N TYR A 95 3.01 -6.47 -4.52
CA TYR A 95 2.94 -5.46 -5.57
C TYR A 95 2.50 -6.05 -6.92
N LEU A 96 3.12 -7.15 -7.36
CA LEU A 96 2.76 -7.80 -8.63
C LEU A 96 1.34 -8.36 -8.61
N ARG A 97 0.85 -8.83 -7.46
CA ARG A 97 -0.57 -9.22 -7.30
C ARG A 97 -1.49 -8.02 -7.51
N MET A 98 -1.21 -6.87 -6.87
CA MET A 98 -2.00 -5.65 -7.09
C MET A 98 -2.01 -5.25 -8.57
N VAL A 99 -0.85 -5.26 -9.23
CA VAL A 99 -0.75 -4.97 -10.67
C VAL A 99 -1.67 -5.89 -11.48
N LEU A 100 -1.59 -7.21 -11.26
CA LEU A 100 -2.40 -8.18 -11.98
C LEU A 100 -3.90 -7.94 -11.77
N GLU A 101 -4.32 -7.62 -10.55
CA GLU A 101 -5.71 -7.31 -10.22
C GLU A 101 -6.21 -6.01 -10.88
N LEU A 102 -5.33 -5.00 -11.01
CA LEU A 102 -5.61 -3.74 -11.70
C LEU A 102 -5.71 -3.91 -13.22
N ILE A 103 -4.77 -4.65 -13.84
CA ILE A 103 -4.77 -4.90 -15.29
C ILE A 103 -5.94 -5.78 -15.71
N SER A 104 -6.33 -6.74 -14.86
CA SER A 104 -7.46 -7.64 -15.13
C SER A 104 -8.82 -6.95 -14.97
N ASN A 105 -8.84 -5.69 -14.52
CA ASN A 105 -10.06 -4.91 -14.37
C ASN A 105 -10.32 -4.08 -15.65
N ASP A 106 -11.60 -3.90 -16.01
CA ASP A 106 -12.01 -3.11 -17.17
C ASP A 106 -11.89 -1.58 -16.97
N CYS A 107 -11.46 -1.13 -15.78
CA CYS A 107 -11.23 0.28 -15.51
C CYS A 107 -9.95 0.78 -16.19
N VAL A 108 -10.12 1.68 -17.17
CA VAL A 108 -9.01 2.32 -17.90
C VAL A 108 -8.01 3.01 -16.96
N GLU A 109 -8.48 3.64 -15.89
CA GLU A 109 -7.61 4.31 -14.93
C GLU A 109 -6.66 3.34 -14.22
N PHE A 110 -7.15 2.16 -13.83
CA PHE A 110 -6.34 1.11 -13.21
C PHE A 110 -5.26 0.58 -14.16
N GLN A 111 -5.63 0.36 -15.41
CA GLN A 111 -4.70 -0.08 -16.45
C GLN A 111 -3.60 0.98 -16.68
N ILE A 112 -3.97 2.27 -16.78
CA ILE A 112 -2.99 3.36 -16.95
C ILE A 112 -2.04 3.45 -15.75
N GLN A 113 -2.55 3.38 -14.52
CA GLN A 113 -1.71 3.49 -13.32
C GLN A 113 -0.76 2.31 -13.19
N SER A 114 -1.25 1.09 -13.39
CA SER A 114 -0.43 -0.13 -13.40
C SER A 114 0.65 -0.13 -14.50
N ALA A 115 0.37 0.41 -15.68
CA ALA A 115 1.36 0.50 -16.76
C ALA A 115 2.45 1.53 -16.46
N LYS A 116 2.11 2.64 -15.79
CA LYS A 116 3.07 3.69 -15.41
C LYS A 116 4.05 3.24 -14.34
N SER A 117 3.69 2.26 -13.50
CA SER A 117 4.50 1.82 -12.37
C SER A 117 5.67 0.89 -12.74
N PHE A 118 5.74 0.41 -13.99
CA PHE A 118 6.87 -0.40 -14.52
C PHE A 118 8.00 0.43 -15.17
N ARG A 119 8.02 1.75 -14.95
CA ARG A 119 9.00 2.67 -15.56
C ARG A 119 10.36 2.65 -14.90
#